data_AF-A0A5A7SNA0-F1
#
_entry.id   AF-A0A5A7SNA0-F1
#
_cell.length_a   1.000
_cell.length_b   1.000
_cell.length_c   1.000
_cell.angle_alpha   90.00
_cell.angle_beta   90.00
_cell.angle_gamma   90.00
#
_symmetry.space_group_name_H-M   'P 1'
#
loop_
_entity.id
_entity.type
_entity.pdbx_description
1 polymer ?
#
loop_
_entity_poly.entity_id
_entity_poly.type
_entity_poly.pdbx_seq_one_letter_code
_entity_poly.pdbx_strand_id
1 'polypeptide(L)'
;MLIYGTKDLILTGYTDSDFQTDKDARKSTSGSVFTLNGGAVVWRSIKQSCIADSTMEAEYVAACETAKEAVWCDNSGAVVNMHLPITLYCDNSGAVANSREPRSHKRGKHTECKYHLIRKIVHRGNVVVTQISYEQNIADHFTKVVMAKVFESHLQSLGLRCLKTRTSGRLNGHIP
;
A
#
# COMPACT_ATOMS: atom_id res chain seq x y z
N MET A 1 1.39 -2.05 22.72
CA MET A 1 2.34 -3.18 22.67
C MET A 1 1.84 -4.14 21.60
N LEU A 2 2.52 -4.22 20.46
CA LEU A 2 2.20 -5.24 19.45
C LEU A 2 2.61 -6.61 20.03
N ILE A 3 1.70 -7.58 19.99
CA ILE A 3 1.96 -8.96 20.38
C ILE A 3 1.86 -9.79 19.10
N TYR A 4 2.99 -10.24 18.58
CA TYR A 4 3.01 -11.20 17.47
C TYR A 4 2.90 -12.62 18.04
N GLY A 5 1.90 -13.37 17.57
CA GLY A 5 1.83 -14.81 17.79
C GLY A 5 2.95 -15.54 17.03
N THR A 6 3.28 -16.75 17.46
CA THR A 6 4.34 -17.65 16.96
C THR A 6 4.10 -18.17 15.53
N LYS A 7 3.79 -17.28 14.59
CA LYS A 7 3.67 -17.57 13.15
C LYS A 7 4.73 -16.79 12.40
N ASP A 8 5.21 -17.36 11.30
CA ASP A 8 6.11 -16.68 10.36
C ASP A 8 5.56 -15.28 10.06
N LEU A 9 6.43 -14.27 10.18
CA LEU A 9 6.05 -12.88 10.00
C LEU A 9 6.06 -12.60 8.50
N ILE A 10 4.90 -12.69 7.86
CA ILE A 10 4.77 -12.51 6.41
C ILE A 10 4.44 -11.05 6.12
N LEU A 11 5.34 -10.38 5.39
CA LEU A 11 5.08 -9.05 4.85
C LEU A 11 4.24 -9.16 3.58
N THR A 12 3.15 -8.41 3.55
CA THR A 12 2.28 -8.31 2.38
C THR A 12 2.10 -6.84 2.03
N GLY A 13 2.36 -6.49 0.77
CA GLY A 13 2.12 -5.14 0.25
C GLY A 13 0.81 -5.05 -0.52
N TYR A 14 0.19 -3.89 -0.48
CA TYR A 14 -1.00 -3.50 -1.24
C TYR A 14 -0.70 -2.17 -1.92
N THR A 15 -1.14 -2.00 -3.16
CA THR A 15 -0.94 -0.79 -3.93
C THR A 15 -2.21 -0.41 -4.69
N ASP A 16 -2.41 0.89 -4.85
CA ASP A 16 -3.53 1.45 -5.60
C ASP A 16 -3.16 2.83 -6.15
N SER A 17 -3.91 3.35 -7.11
CA SER A 17 -3.79 4.73 -7.56
C SER A 17 -5.14 5.37 -7.90
N ASP A 18 -5.24 6.68 -7.67
CA ASP A 18 -6.32 7.50 -8.20
C ASP A 18 -5.81 8.38 -9.34
N PHE A 19 -6.43 8.26 -10.51
CA PHE A 19 -5.92 8.82 -11.77
C PHE A 19 -6.24 10.31 -11.90
N GLN A 20 -5.20 11.13 -12.13
CA GLN A 20 -5.32 12.58 -12.35
C GLN A 20 -6.13 13.32 -11.26
N THR A 21 -6.00 12.89 -10.00
CA THR A 21 -6.67 13.54 -8.85
C THR A 21 -6.28 15.03 -8.72
N ASP A 22 -5.04 15.39 -9.07
CA ASP A 22 -4.58 16.77 -9.13
C ASP A 22 -5.01 17.41 -10.46
N LYS A 23 -6.04 18.28 -10.42
CA LYS A 23 -6.61 18.92 -11.62
C LYS A 23 -5.66 19.92 -12.28
N ASP A 24 -4.75 20.51 -11.51
CA ASP A 24 -3.82 21.52 -11.98
C ASP A 24 -2.59 20.87 -12.62
N ALA A 25 -1.98 19.92 -11.91
CA ALA A 25 -0.78 19.23 -12.39
C ALA A 25 -1.06 17.98 -13.23
N ARG A 26 -2.33 17.54 -13.31
CA ARG A 26 -2.77 16.28 -13.96
C ARG A 26 -2.01 15.05 -13.47
N LYS A 27 -1.65 15.06 -12.19
CA LYS A 27 -0.91 13.98 -11.53
C LYS A 27 -1.86 13.10 -10.73
N SER A 28 -1.59 11.81 -10.79
CA SER A 28 -2.29 10.79 -10.02
C SER A 28 -1.79 10.74 -8.58
N THR A 29 -2.59 10.16 -7.69
CA THR A 29 -2.21 9.88 -6.29
C THR A 29 -1.99 8.38 -6.12
N SER A 30 -0.88 7.97 -5.56
CA SER A 30 -0.57 6.57 -5.25
C SER A 30 -0.77 6.28 -3.77
N GLY A 31 -1.36 5.14 -3.48
CA GLY A 31 -1.54 4.59 -2.14
C GLY A 31 -0.80 3.28 -2.00
N SER A 32 -0.21 3.06 -0.83
CA SER A 32 0.44 1.81 -0.48
C SER A 32 0.23 1.48 0.99
N VAL A 33 0.10 0.19 1.27
CA VAL A 33 -0.02 -0.35 2.64
C VAL A 33 0.77 -1.64 2.71
N PHE A 34 1.56 -1.81 3.76
CA PHE A 34 2.19 -3.06 4.11
C PHE A 34 1.61 -3.58 5.41
N THR A 35 1.25 -4.86 5.41
CA THR A 35 0.79 -5.57 6.60
C THR A 35 1.79 -6.64 7.01
N LEU A 36 1.91 -6.84 8.31
CA LEU A 36 2.65 -7.94 8.92
C LEU A 36 1.68 -8.78 9.74
N ASN A 37 1.45 -10.03 9.33
CA ASN A 37 0.45 -10.93 9.93
C ASN A 37 -0.95 -10.30 10.07
N GLY A 38 -1.35 -9.50 9.08
CA GLY A 38 -2.67 -8.85 9.02
C GLY A 38 -2.76 -7.49 9.72
N GLY A 39 -1.73 -7.07 10.47
CA GLY A 39 -1.67 -5.71 11.04
C GLY A 39 -0.90 -4.77 10.11
N ALA A 40 -1.42 -3.57 9.83
CA ALA A 40 -0.70 -2.57 9.04
C ALA A 40 0.55 -2.07 9.80
N VAL A 41 1.70 -2.08 9.12
CA VAL A 41 3.00 -1.66 9.67
C VAL A 41 3.61 -0.46 8.94
N VAL A 42 3.29 -0.29 7.65
CA VAL A 42 3.69 0.86 6.84
C VAL A 42 2.51 1.25 5.95
N TRP A 43 2.27 2.53 5.77
CA TRP A 43 1.31 3.04 4.81
C TRP A 43 1.77 4.38 4.26
N ARG A 44 1.38 4.69 3.03
CA ARG A 44 1.73 5.95 2.37
C ARG A 44 0.68 6.32 1.34
N SER A 45 0.35 7.62 1.28
CA SER A 45 -0.38 8.24 0.18
C SER A 45 0.48 9.38 -0.37
N ILE A 46 0.75 9.39 -1.68
CA ILE A 46 1.65 10.37 -2.29
C ILE A 46 1.26 10.70 -3.73
N LYS A 47 1.37 11.97 -4.10
CA LYS A 47 1.24 12.42 -5.50
C LYS A 47 2.37 11.87 -6.36
N GLN A 48 2.04 11.31 -7.52
CA GLN A 48 3.02 10.75 -8.45
C GLN A 48 3.97 11.83 -8.99
N SER A 49 5.24 11.44 -9.19
CA SER A 49 6.26 12.35 -9.74
C SER A 49 6.03 12.64 -11.23
N CYS A 50 5.52 11.65 -11.97
CA CYS A 50 5.21 11.74 -13.39
C CYS A 50 3.71 11.85 -13.66
N ILE A 51 3.36 12.31 -14.86
CA ILE A 51 2.01 12.27 -15.40
C ILE A 51 1.82 10.89 -16.05
N ALA A 52 0.74 10.20 -15.68
CA ALA A 52 0.31 8.96 -16.31
C ALA A 52 -0.71 9.29 -17.40
N ASP A 53 -0.69 8.55 -18.50
CA ASP A 53 -1.61 8.74 -19.63
C ASP A 53 -2.86 7.85 -19.51
N SER A 54 -2.89 6.94 -18.54
CA SER A 54 -4.06 6.10 -18.23
C SER A 54 -4.10 5.66 -16.76
N THR A 55 -5.26 5.20 -16.29
CA THR A 55 -5.40 4.57 -14.98
C THR A 55 -4.44 3.38 -14.82
N MET A 56 -4.32 2.52 -15.83
CA MET A 56 -3.36 1.40 -15.79
C MET A 56 -1.92 1.87 -15.60
N GLU A 57 -1.51 2.96 -16.25
CA GLU A 57 -0.16 3.51 -16.05
C GLU A 57 0.02 4.10 -14.66
N ALA A 58 -1.01 4.77 -14.11
CA ALA A 58 -0.98 5.28 -12.74
C ALA A 58 -0.84 4.12 -11.73
N GLU A 59 -1.61 3.04 -11.91
CA GLU A 59 -1.53 1.83 -11.09
C GLU A 59 -0.15 1.20 -11.16
N TYR A 60 0.42 1.17 -12.35
CA TYR A 60 1.75 0.63 -12.57
C TYR A 60 2.84 1.48 -11.87
N VAL A 61 2.72 2.80 -11.93
CA VAL A 61 3.63 3.71 -11.22
C VAL A 61 3.52 3.49 -9.71
N ALA A 62 2.30 3.35 -9.19
CA ALA A 62 2.07 3.04 -7.78
C ALA A 62 2.75 1.71 -7.40
N ALA A 63 2.48 0.63 -8.15
CA ALA A 63 3.08 -0.67 -7.92
C ALA A 63 4.61 -0.65 -7.98
N CYS A 64 5.20 0.17 -8.86
CA CYS A 64 6.65 0.33 -8.95
C CYS A 64 7.25 0.99 -7.71
N GLU A 65 6.63 2.05 -7.18
CA GLU A 65 7.09 2.68 -5.95
C GLU A 65 6.90 1.75 -4.74
N THR A 66 5.75 1.09 -4.64
CA THR A 66 5.48 0.13 -3.56
C THR A 66 6.45 -1.06 -3.62
N ALA A 67 6.81 -1.56 -4.81
CA ALA A 67 7.83 -2.60 -4.93
C ALA A 67 9.21 -2.16 -4.43
N LYS A 68 9.59 -0.88 -4.59
CA LYS A 68 10.84 -0.37 -4.01
C LYS A 68 10.77 -0.28 -2.49
N GLU A 69 9.63 0.14 -1.95
CA GLU A 69 9.41 0.16 -0.51
C GLU A 69 9.47 -1.25 0.08
N ALA A 70 8.92 -2.25 -0.63
CA ALA A 70 9.03 -3.67 -0.24
C ALA A 70 10.49 -4.11 -0.13
N VAL A 71 11.31 -3.81 -1.14
CA VAL A 71 12.76 -4.11 -1.13
C VAL A 71 13.49 -3.35 -0.02
N TRP A 72 13.07 -2.13 0.29
CA TRP A 72 13.64 -1.38 1.42
C TRP A 72 13.26 -2.01 2.78
N CYS A 73 12.01 -2.44 2.95
CA CYS A 73 11.54 -3.15 4.13
C CYS A 73 12.32 -4.46 4.36
N ASP A 74 12.58 -5.21 3.29
CA ASP A 74 13.41 -6.42 3.32
C ASP A 74 14.85 -6.12 3.76
N ASN A 75 15.50 -5.14 3.11
CA ASN A 75 16.90 -4.79 3.40
C ASN A 75 17.12 -4.10 4.75
N SER A 76 16.11 -3.42 5.29
CA SER A 76 16.22 -2.70 6.57
C SER A 76 16.18 -3.64 7.79
N GLY A 77 15.86 -4.92 7.60
CA GLY A 77 15.66 -5.86 8.70
C GLY A 77 14.40 -5.57 9.53
N ALA A 78 13.53 -4.67 9.04
CA ALA A 78 12.28 -4.32 9.70
C ALA A 78 11.25 -5.48 9.68
N VAL A 79 11.47 -6.49 8.82
CA VAL A 79 10.52 -7.58 8.63
C VAL A 79 11.20 -8.95 8.49
N VAL A 80 10.60 -9.97 9.11
CA VAL A 80 11.28 -11.23 9.51
C VAL A 80 11.05 -12.37 8.51
N ASN A 81 11.08 -12.10 7.21
CA ASN A 81 10.93 -13.15 6.19
C ASN A 81 12.02 -13.08 5.11
N MET A 82 13.25 -13.39 5.51
CA MET A 82 14.44 -13.22 4.66
C MET A 82 14.56 -14.18 3.46
N HIS A 83 13.57 -15.07 3.23
CA HIS A 83 13.70 -16.16 2.25
C HIS A 83 12.55 -16.33 1.26
N LEU A 84 11.49 -15.51 1.33
CA LEU A 84 10.37 -15.58 0.40
C LEU A 84 10.10 -14.22 -0.27
N PRO A 85 9.71 -14.20 -1.56
CA PRO A 85 9.31 -12.97 -2.21
C PRO A 85 8.13 -12.32 -1.49
N ILE A 86 8.19 -11.01 -1.32
CA ILE A 86 7.08 -10.22 -0.76
C ILE A 86 5.94 -10.22 -1.79
N THR A 87 4.74 -10.58 -1.37
CA THR A 87 3.56 -10.48 -2.24
C THR A 87 3.07 -9.04 -2.27
N LEU A 88 2.97 -8.47 -3.47
CA LEU A 88 2.42 -7.14 -3.73
C LEU A 88 1.09 -7.27 -4.45
N TYR A 89 -0.01 -6.95 -3.78
CA TYR A 89 -1.35 -6.96 -4.33
C TYR A 89 -1.68 -5.65 -5.06
N CYS A 90 -2.22 -5.79 -6.28
CA CYS A 90 -2.72 -4.71 -7.12
C CYS A 90 -4.03 -5.17 -7.75
N ASP A 91 -5.06 -4.33 -7.79
CA ASP A 91 -6.37 -4.70 -8.35
C ASP A 91 -6.40 -4.59 -9.90
N ASN A 92 -5.49 -3.83 -10.48
CA ASN A 92 -5.40 -3.62 -11.92
C ASN A 92 -4.67 -4.77 -12.64
N SER A 93 -5.44 -5.62 -13.31
CA SER A 93 -4.93 -6.77 -14.08
C SER A 93 -3.94 -6.37 -15.20
N GLY A 94 -4.12 -5.19 -15.80
CA GLY A 94 -3.20 -4.64 -16.79
C GLY A 94 -1.83 -4.32 -16.19
N ALA A 95 -1.81 -3.72 -15.00
CA ALA A 95 -0.57 -3.43 -14.29
C ALA A 95 0.15 -4.71 -13.84
N VAL A 96 -0.60 -5.67 -13.27
CA VAL A 96 -0.10 -6.99 -12.87
C VAL A 96 0.54 -7.71 -14.06
N ALA A 97 -0.15 -7.79 -15.20
CA ALA A 97 0.39 -8.48 -16.38
C ALA A 97 1.67 -7.82 -16.91
N ASN A 98 1.71 -6.48 -16.95
CA ASN A 98 2.87 -5.73 -17.42
C ASN A 98 4.09 -5.83 -16.48
N SER A 99 3.88 -6.16 -15.20
CA SER A 99 4.97 -6.35 -14.24
C SER A 99 5.72 -7.67 -14.48
N ARG A 100 5.04 -8.65 -15.09
CA ARG A 100 5.58 -9.98 -15.42
C ARG A 100 6.20 -10.00 -16.81
N GLU A 101 5.52 -9.42 -17.80
CA GLU A 101 5.92 -9.51 -19.21
C GLU A 101 5.84 -8.14 -19.94
N PRO A 102 6.81 -7.83 -20.84
CA PRO A 102 6.71 -6.72 -21.78
C PRO A 102 5.51 -6.83 -22.72
N ARG A 103 4.46 -6.04 -22.48
CA ARG A 103 3.45 -5.74 -23.52
C ARG A 103 3.87 -4.51 -24.33
N SER A 104 3.76 -4.63 -25.66
CA SER A 104 4.15 -3.61 -26.63
C SER A 104 3.12 -2.49 -26.70
N HIS A 105 3.43 -1.36 -26.08
CA HIS A 105 2.69 -0.11 -26.23
C HIS A 105 3.71 1.04 -26.27
N LYS A 106 3.46 2.07 -27.11
CA LYS A 106 4.24 3.31 -27.07
C LYS A 106 4.03 3.96 -25.70
N ARG A 107 5.12 4.27 -24.98
CA ARG A 107 5.10 4.83 -23.62
C ARG A 107 6.02 6.05 -23.54
N GLY A 108 5.72 6.97 -22.62
CA GLY A 108 6.65 8.02 -22.24
C GLY A 108 7.91 7.46 -21.57
N LYS A 109 9.07 8.09 -21.79
CA LYS A 109 10.37 7.66 -21.24
C LYS A 109 10.38 7.53 -19.71
N HIS A 110 9.67 8.42 -19.01
CA HIS A 110 9.59 8.41 -17.54
C HIS A 110 8.83 7.19 -17.01
N THR A 111 7.77 6.78 -17.73
CA THR A 111 6.97 5.60 -17.41
C THR A 111 7.77 4.34 -17.74
N GLU A 112 8.46 4.30 -18.89
CA GLU A 112 9.32 3.18 -19.30
C GLU A 112 10.36 2.79 -18.23
N CYS A 113 10.98 3.77 -17.58
CA CYS A 113 11.92 3.52 -16.47
C CYS A 113 11.27 2.75 -15.31
N LYS A 114 10.01 3.05 -14.96
CA LYS A 114 9.27 2.33 -13.89
C LYS A 114 8.98 0.89 -14.29
N TYR A 115 8.67 0.66 -15.57
CA TYR A 115 8.46 -0.67 -16.14
C TYR A 115 9.69 -1.55 -16.06
N HIS A 116 10.86 -1.01 -16.41
CA HIS A 116 12.11 -1.76 -16.27
C HIS A 116 12.42 -2.07 -14.80
N LEU A 117 12.17 -1.12 -13.90
CA LEU A 117 12.52 -1.28 -12.49
C LEU A 117 11.69 -2.35 -11.79
N ILE A 118 10.35 -2.30 -11.89
CA ILE A 118 9.52 -3.31 -11.23
C ILE A 118 9.78 -4.71 -11.80
N ARG A 119 9.99 -4.84 -13.11
CA ARG A 119 10.37 -6.12 -13.74
C ARG A 119 11.70 -6.64 -13.20
N LYS A 120 12.68 -5.76 -12.99
CA LYS A 120 13.97 -6.14 -12.40
C LYS A 120 13.79 -6.65 -10.96
N ILE A 121 12.91 -6.03 -10.17
CA ILE A 121 12.59 -6.47 -8.80
C ILE A 121 11.88 -7.83 -8.82
N VAL A 122 10.90 -8.00 -9.72
CA VAL A 122 10.17 -9.26 -9.88
C VAL A 122 11.09 -10.39 -10.36
N HIS A 123 11.92 -10.13 -11.37
CA HIS A 123 12.86 -11.12 -11.92
C HIS A 123 13.93 -11.55 -10.92
N ARG A 124 14.36 -10.65 -10.01
CA ARG A 124 15.26 -10.99 -8.90
C ARG A 124 14.60 -11.85 -7.82
N GLY A 125 13.29 -12.03 -7.85
CA GLY A 125 12.54 -12.77 -6.84
C GLY A 125 12.37 -12.00 -5.53
N ASN A 126 12.54 -10.68 -5.52
CA ASN A 126 12.29 -9.89 -4.31
C ASN A 126 10.78 -9.69 -4.06
N VAL A 127 10.00 -9.54 -5.12
CA VAL A 127 8.56 -9.24 -5.06
C VAL A 127 7.82 -10.07 -6.10
N VAL A 128 6.64 -10.56 -5.75
CA VAL A 128 5.66 -11.12 -6.69
C VAL A 128 4.44 -10.21 -6.73
N VAL A 129 4.10 -9.71 -7.92
CA VAL A 129 2.89 -8.89 -8.11
C VAL A 129 1.71 -9.79 -8.46
N THR A 130 0.64 -9.68 -7.67
CA THR A 130 -0.55 -10.53 -7.75
C THR A 130 -1.82 -9.70 -7.81
N GLN A 131 -2.77 -10.16 -8.63
CA GLN A 131 -4.06 -9.51 -8.71
C GLN A 131 -4.90 -9.78 -7.45
N ILE A 132 -5.59 -8.76 -6.94
CA ILE A 132 -6.59 -8.88 -5.88
C ILE A 132 -7.91 -8.26 -6.34
N SER A 133 -9.03 -8.58 -5.68
CA SER A 133 -10.28 -7.85 -5.94
C SER A 133 -10.22 -6.45 -5.33
N TYR A 134 -10.94 -5.52 -5.94
CA TYR A 134 -11.03 -4.13 -5.49
C TYR A 134 -11.48 -4.02 -4.02
N GLU A 135 -12.48 -4.79 -3.62
CA GLU A 135 -13.07 -4.77 -2.27
C GLU A 135 -12.09 -5.26 -1.17
N GLN A 136 -11.08 -6.03 -1.58
CA GLN A 136 -10.05 -6.58 -0.69
C GLN A 136 -8.77 -5.74 -0.71
N ASN A 137 -8.68 -4.75 -1.61
CA ASN A 137 -7.50 -3.89 -1.72
C ASN A 137 -7.56 -2.75 -0.69
N ILE A 138 -6.93 -2.95 0.47
CA ILE A 138 -6.90 -1.95 1.54
C ILE A 138 -6.16 -0.65 1.15
N ALA A 139 -5.38 -0.65 0.07
CA ALA A 139 -4.68 0.54 -0.42
C ALA A 139 -5.62 1.56 -1.09
N ASP A 140 -6.80 1.13 -1.58
CA ASP A 140 -7.81 2.01 -2.18
C ASP A 140 -8.29 3.12 -1.21
N HIS A 141 -8.26 2.81 0.07
CA HIS A 141 -8.60 3.75 1.13
C HIS A 141 -7.61 4.92 1.25
N PHE A 142 -6.39 4.76 0.70
CA PHE A 142 -5.32 5.75 0.76
C PHE A 142 -5.22 6.59 -0.51
N THR A 143 -5.94 6.24 -1.57
CA THR A 143 -5.95 6.96 -2.87
C THR A 143 -7.21 7.79 -3.04
N LYS A 144 -8.33 7.34 -2.48
CA LYS A 144 -9.61 8.05 -2.55
C LYS A 144 -9.78 9.07 -1.44
N VAL A 145 -10.32 10.24 -1.79
CA VAL A 145 -10.75 11.25 -0.81
C VAL A 145 -11.88 10.65 0.03
N VAL A 146 -11.59 10.34 1.29
CA VAL A 146 -12.50 9.60 2.16
C VAL A 146 -13.54 10.54 2.76
N MET A 147 -14.84 10.29 2.53
CA MET A 147 -15.91 10.91 3.32
C MET A 147 -15.88 10.37 4.76
N ALA A 148 -16.10 11.25 5.76
CA ALA A 148 -15.93 10.98 7.19
C ALA A 148 -16.56 9.66 7.72
N LYS A 149 -17.63 9.16 7.09
CA LYS A 149 -18.30 7.91 7.49
C LYS A 149 -17.48 6.65 7.19
N VAL A 150 -16.61 6.69 6.18
CA VAL A 150 -15.75 5.56 5.77
C VAL A 150 -14.44 5.55 6.57
N PHE A 151 -14.03 6.70 7.12
CA PHE A 151 -12.85 6.86 7.98
C PHE A 151 -12.89 5.97 9.23
N GLU A 152 -14.04 5.79 9.88
CA GLU A 152 -14.18 4.88 11.03
C GLU A 152 -14.00 3.40 10.65
N SER A 153 -14.47 3.02 9.46
CA SER A 153 -14.21 1.69 8.90
C SER A 153 -12.72 1.51 8.58
N HIS A 154 -12.02 2.58 8.20
CA HIS A 154 -10.57 2.58 7.95
C HIS A 154 -9.75 2.40 9.21
N LEU A 155 -10.13 3.06 10.30
CA LEU A 155 -9.46 2.85 11.59
C LEU A 155 -9.57 1.37 11.99
N GLN A 156 -10.73 0.75 11.81
CA GLN A 156 -10.92 -0.67 12.11
C GLN A 156 -10.10 -1.59 11.19
N SER A 157 -10.03 -1.34 9.88
CA SER A 157 -9.25 -2.17 8.94
C SER A 157 -7.73 -2.04 9.14
N LEU A 158 -7.27 -0.89 9.63
CA LEU A 158 -5.88 -0.67 10.04
C LEU A 158 -5.55 -1.22 11.43
N GLY A 159 -6.54 -1.76 12.16
CA GLY A 159 -6.38 -2.25 13.52
C GLY A 159 -6.26 -1.15 14.58
N LEU A 160 -6.55 0.10 14.21
CA LEU A 160 -6.60 1.25 15.12
C LEU A 160 -7.93 1.22 15.89
N ARG A 161 -7.84 1.19 17.22
CA ARG A 161 -9.01 1.35 18.10
C ARG A 161 -8.85 2.59 18.94
N CYS A 162 -9.89 3.41 19.00
CA CYS A 162 -9.95 4.54 19.92
C CYS A 162 -9.94 4.00 21.37
N LEU A 163 -8.91 4.36 22.14
CA LEU A 163 -8.87 4.08 23.56
C LEU A 163 -9.90 4.99 24.22
N LYS A 164 -11.04 4.44 24.65
CA LYS A 164 -11.89 5.13 25.62
C LYS A 164 -11.06 5.28 26.89
N THR A 165 -10.55 6.48 27.13
CA THR A 165 -9.98 6.85 28.42
C THR A 165 -11.05 6.62 29.46
N ARG A 166 -10.85 5.58 30.26
CA ARG A 166 -11.69 5.28 31.43
C ARG A 166 -11.46 6.43 32.39
N THR A 167 -12.36 7.42 32.41
CA THR A 167 -12.45 8.37 33.52
C THR A 167 -12.79 7.57 34.76
N SER A 168 -11.74 7.25 35.52
CA SER A 168 -11.84 6.55 36.79
C SER A 168 -12.44 7.49 37.82
N GLY A 169 -13.60 7.11 38.36
CA GLY A 169 -13.91 7.15 39.80
C GLY A 169 -13.85 8.49 40.53
N ARG A 170 -15.05 9.05 40.76
CA ARG A 170 -15.65 9.30 42.09
C ARG A 170 -14.71 9.85 43.19
N LEU A 171 -14.77 11.16 43.44
CA LEU A 171 -14.45 11.73 44.75
C LEU A 171 -15.77 11.97 45.51
N ASN A 172 -16.11 11.02 46.39
CA ASN A 172 -16.99 11.29 47.53
C ASN A 172 -16.15 12.05 48.57
N GLY A 173 -16.54 13.28 48.89
CA GLY A 173 -15.99 14.05 50.00
C GLY A 173 -17.13 14.77 50.73
N HIS A 174 -17.79 14.06 51.65
CA HIS A 174 -18.52 14.69 52.74
C HIS A 174 -17.48 15.12 53.78
N ILE A 175 -17.50 16.39 54.17
CA ILE A 175 -16.72 16.94 55.28
C ILE A 175 -17.76 17.30 56.37
N PRO A 176 -17.51 16.94 57.65
CA PRO A 176 -18.41 17.22 58.77
C PRO A 176 -18.51 18.72 59.12
#